data_AF-A0A7V5ELS7-F1
#
_entry.id   AF-A0A7V5ELS7-F1
#
_cell.length_a   1.000
_cell.length_b   1.000
_cell.length_c   1.000
_cell.angle_alpha   90.00
_cell.angle_beta   90.00
_cell.angle_gamma   90.00
#
_symmetry.space_group_name_H-M   'P 1'
#
loop_
_entity.id
_entity.type
_entity.pdbx_description
1 polymer ?
#
loop_
_entity_poly.entity_id
_entity_poly.type
_entity_poly.pdbx_seq_one_letter_code
_entity_poly.pdbx_strand_id
1 'polypeptide(L)'
;SGINQVANRPIPMSVFPNPAKEAIDIRFDLDKGGEVEMNLSTLAGNNILNLGKSVYGAGANTRKVNLPSNIAAGNYLLTLRTASQVSSYLLNVR
;
A
#
# COMPACT_ATOMS: atom_id res chain seq x y z
N SER A 1 -14.22 27.12 -20.46
CA SER A 1 -14.61 25.77 -20.05
C SER A 1 -13.66 25.29 -18.97
N GLY A 2 -14.13 25.21 -17.72
CA GLY A 2 -13.32 24.78 -16.58
C GLY A 2 -13.13 23.26 -16.61
N ILE A 3 -11.89 22.82 -16.87
CA ILE A 3 -11.50 21.43 -16.65
C ILE A 3 -11.52 21.17 -15.15
N ASN A 4 -12.52 20.44 -14.67
CA ASN A 4 -12.52 19.83 -13.35
C ASN A 4 -11.38 18.80 -13.32
N GLN A 5 -10.17 19.24 -12.99
CA GLN A 5 -9.12 18.32 -12.56
C GLN A 5 -9.60 17.73 -11.24
N VAL A 6 -10.06 16.48 -11.28
CA VAL A 6 -10.20 15.68 -10.07
C VAL A 6 -8.80 15.61 -9.49
N ALA A 7 -8.51 16.41 -8.48
CA ALA A 7 -7.24 16.39 -7.78
C ALA A 7 -7.09 14.99 -7.20
N ASN A 8 -6.30 14.15 -7.88
CA ASN A 8 -6.08 12.77 -7.48
C ASN A 8 -5.11 12.79 -6.30
N ARG A 9 -5.63 13.12 -5.12
CA ARG A 9 -4.83 13.16 -3.89
C ARG A 9 -4.45 11.73 -3.54
N PRO A 10 -3.16 11.42 -3.29
CA PRO A 10 -2.77 10.11 -2.82
C PRO A 10 -3.43 9.81 -1.47
N ILE A 11 -3.84 8.56 -1.29
CA ILE A 11 -4.33 8.01 -0.02
C ILE A 11 -3.20 8.15 1.02
N PRO A 12 -3.42 8.85 2.15
CA PRO A 12 -2.46 8.90 3.25
C PRO A 12 -2.13 7.49 3.72
N MET A 13 -0.85 7.12 3.70
CA MET A 13 -0.39 5.78 4.05
C MET A 13 0.91 5.85 4.85
N SER A 14 1.04 4.97 5.84
CA SER A 14 2.27 4.74 6.59
C SER A 14 2.46 3.25 6.85
N VAL A 15 3.70 2.80 6.97
CA VAL A 15 4.05 1.41 7.19
C VAL A 15 5.02 1.30 8.36
N PHE A 16 4.76 0.37 9.29
CA PHE A 16 5.61 0.12 10.44
C PHE A 16 5.77 -1.38 10.71
N PRO A 17 6.93 -1.86 11.17
CA PRO A 17 8.20 -1.15 11.20
C PRO A 17 8.75 -0.89 9.80
N ASN A 18 9.53 0.17 9.65
CA ASN A 18 10.37 0.40 8.49
C ASN A 18 11.74 0.89 8.99
N PRO A 19 12.81 0.08 8.90
CA PRO A 19 12.92 -1.18 8.16
C PRO A 19 12.10 -2.35 8.74
N ALA A 20 11.53 -3.18 7.86
CA ALA A 20 10.77 -4.37 8.19
C ALA A 20 11.65 -5.63 8.21
N LYS A 21 11.22 -6.65 8.96
CA LYS A 21 11.85 -7.98 9.00
C LYS A 21 10.87 -9.09 8.64
N GLU A 22 9.88 -9.29 9.51
CA GLU A 22 8.96 -10.43 9.40
C GLU A 22 7.53 -10.01 9.03
N ALA A 23 7.08 -8.87 9.55
CA ALA A 23 5.73 -8.38 9.34
C ALA A 23 5.72 -6.85 9.34
N ILE A 24 4.67 -6.30 8.74
CA ILE A 24 4.37 -4.87 8.71
C ILE A 24 2.90 -4.62 9.02
N ASP A 25 2.63 -3.49 9.64
CA ASP A 25 1.33 -2.86 9.73
C ASP A 25 1.25 -1.75 8.69
N ILE A 26 0.30 -1.89 7.77
CA ILE A 26 -0.03 -0.89 6.76
C ILE A 26 -1.20 -0.08 7.31
N ARG A 27 -0.97 1.20 7.59
CA ARG A 27 -2.01 2.13 8.04
C ARG A 27 -2.35 3.09 6.92
N PHE A 28 -3.63 3.25 6.64
CA PHE A 28 -4.12 4.14 5.58
C PHE A 28 -5.47 4.74 5.96
N ASP A 29 -5.77 5.91 5.39
CA ASP A 29 -7.04 6.61 5.63
C ASP A 29 -7.81 6.76 4.32
N LEU A 30 -9.07 6.30 4.31
CA LEU A 30 -9.94 6.36 3.14
C LEU A 30 -11.00 7.44 3.31
N ASP A 31 -11.02 8.43 2.42
CA ASP A 31 -12.10 9.44 2.38
C ASP A 31 -13.49 8.80 2.24
N LYS A 32 -13.56 7.67 1.53
CA LYS A 32 -14.76 6.85 1.35
C LYS A 32 -14.40 5.37 1.41
N GLY A 33 -15.25 4.58 2.06
CA GLY A 33 -15.09 3.13 2.08
C GLY A 33 -15.18 2.53 0.67
N GLY A 34 -14.49 1.42 0.45
CA GLY A 34 -14.43 0.78 -0.85
C GLY A 34 -13.43 -0.37 -0.92
N GLU A 35 -13.32 -0.95 -2.11
CA GLU A 35 -12.32 -1.95 -2.42
C GLU A 35 -10.92 -1.32 -2.48
N VAL A 36 -9.99 -1.94 -1.76
CA VAL A 36 -8.57 -1.62 -1.78
C VAL A 36 -7.81 -2.85 -2.25
N GLU A 37 -6.97 -2.67 -3.26
CA GLU A 37 -5.99 -3.64 -3.72
C GLU A 37 -4.61 -3.24 -3.21
N MET A 38 -3.89 -4.19 -2.63
CA MET A 38 -2.53 -3.96 -2.15
C MET A 38 -1.55 -4.93 -2.79
N ASN A 39 -0.37 -4.42 -3.15
CA ASN A 39 0.68 -5.21 -3.76
C ASN A 39 2.08 -4.79 -3.29
N LEU A 40 2.94 -5.76 -3.02
CA LEU A 40 4.37 -5.54 -2.78
C LEU A 40 5.16 -5.97 -4.03
N SER A 41 6.06 -5.11 -4.49
CA SER A 41 6.87 -5.36 -5.68
C SER A 41 8.30 -4.87 -5.49
N THR A 42 9.23 -5.35 -6.32
CA THR A 42 10.56 -4.74 -6.43
C THR A 42 10.46 -3.38 -7.12
N LEU A 43 11.51 -2.57 -7.05
CA LEU A 43 11.58 -1.31 -7.80
C LEU A 43 11.56 -1.49 -9.33
N ALA A 44 11.89 -2.69 -9.82
CA ALA A 44 11.77 -3.06 -11.22
C ALA A 44 10.35 -3.49 -11.63
N GLY A 45 9.39 -3.51 -10.69
CA GLY A 45 8.00 -3.90 -10.93
C GLY A 45 7.72 -5.39 -10.81
N ASN A 46 8.71 -6.22 -10.43
CA ASN A 46 8.47 -7.64 -10.20
C ASN A 46 7.59 -7.82 -8.96
N ASN A 47 6.46 -8.50 -9.14
CA ASN A 47 5.52 -8.78 -8.05
C ASN A 47 6.15 -9.76 -7.04
N ILE A 48 6.16 -9.39 -5.76
CA ILE A 48 6.69 -10.23 -4.67
C ILE A 48 5.54 -10.83 -3.87
N LEU A 49 4.53 -10.03 -3.57
CA LEU A 49 3.38 -10.46 -2.80
C LEU A 49 2.14 -9.68 -3.23
N ASN A 50 1.16 -10.40 -3.76
CA ASN A 50 -0.19 -9.88 -3.97
C ASN A 50 -1.01 -10.08 -2.69
N LEU A 51 -1.39 -8.97 -2.05
CA LEU A 51 -2.21 -8.98 -0.84
C LEU A 51 -3.71 -9.04 -1.16
N GLY A 52 -4.07 -9.07 -2.44
CA GLY A 52 -5.41 -9.18 -2.94
C GLY A 52 -6.24 -7.93 -2.71
N LYS A 53 -7.53 -8.09 -3.00
CA LYS A 53 -8.56 -7.06 -2.85
C LYS A 53 -9.32 -7.29 -1.55
N SER A 54 -9.61 -6.23 -0.82
CA SER A 54 -10.44 -6.27 0.37
C SER A 54 -11.23 -4.98 0.50
N VAL A 55 -12.44 -5.07 1.05
CA VAL A 55 -13.30 -3.90 1.28
C VAL A 55 -13.00 -3.33 2.66
N TYR A 56 -12.76 -2.03 2.72
CA TYR A 56 -12.52 -1.28 3.95
C TYR A 56 -13.56 -0.17 4.13
N GLY A 57 -13.82 0.21 5.38
CA GLY A 57 -14.65 1.37 5.70
C GLY A 57 -13.92 2.69 5.44
N ALA A 58 -14.68 3.79 5.42
CA ALA A 58 -14.09 5.12 5.43
C ALA A 58 -13.32 5.38 6.74
N GLY A 59 -12.34 6.27 6.71
CA GLY A 59 -11.49 6.60 7.83
C GLY A 59 -10.24 5.73 7.94
N ALA A 60 -9.66 5.71 9.15
CA ALA A 60 -8.41 5.01 9.45
C ALA A 60 -8.58 3.49 9.46
N ASN A 61 -7.73 2.81 8.68
CA ASN A 61 -7.68 1.36 8.57
C ASN A 61 -6.24 0.88 8.87
N THR A 62 -6.12 -0.33 9.41
CA THR A 62 -4.84 -0.99 9.63
C THR A 62 -4.91 -2.42 9.11
N ARG A 63 -3.91 -2.83 8.32
CA ARG A 63 -3.75 -4.20 7.84
C ARG A 63 -2.37 -4.72 8.23
N LYS A 64 -2.35 -5.81 9.02
CA LYS A 64 -1.12 -6.56 9.30
C LYS A 64 -0.81 -7.51 8.16
N VAL A 65 0.45 -7.57 7.75
CA VAL A 65 0.94 -8.40 6.66
C VAL A 65 2.23 -9.08 7.10
N ASN A 66 2.28 -10.41 6.97
CA ASN A 66 3.53 -11.16 7.11
C ASN A 66 4.28 -11.13 5.77
N LEU A 67 5.57 -10.81 5.81
CA LEU A 67 6.44 -10.87 4.65
C LEU A 67 6.82 -12.34 4.37
N PRO A 68 7.12 -12.69 3.10
CA PRO A 68 7.67 -14.00 2.77
C PRO A 68 8.95 -14.26 3.57
N SER A 69 9.12 -15.45 4.14
CA SER A 69 10.27 -15.79 4.98
C SER A 69 11.62 -15.73 4.24
N ASN A 70 11.60 -15.78 2.91
CA ASN A 70 12.76 -15.74 2.02
C ASN A 70 12.88 -14.41 1.26
N ILE A 71 12.18 -13.36 1.69
CA ILE A 71 12.33 -12.04 1.08
C ILE A 71 13.77 -11.55 1.28
N ALA A 72 14.40 -11.07 0.21
CA ALA A 72 15.75 -10.52 0.30
C ALA A 72 15.73 -9.16 1.01
N ALA A 73 16.82 -8.82 1.70
CA ALA A 73 17.00 -7.47 2.21
C ALA A 73 17.10 -6.49 1.02
N GLY A 74 16.46 -5.33 1.15
CA GLY A 74 16.42 -4.35 0.06
C GLY A 74 15.24 -3.41 0.12
N ASN A 75 15.02 -2.70 -0.99
CA ASN A 75 13.93 -1.75 -1.15
C ASN A 75 12.83 -2.34 -2.01
N TYR A 76 11.60 -2.19 -1.54
CA TYR A 76 10.38 -2.67 -2.17
C TYR A 76 9.37 -1.54 -2.27
N LEU A 77 8.48 -1.65 -3.24
CA LEU A 77 7.38 -0.72 -3.43
C LEU A 77 6.07 -1.40 -3.01
N LEU A 78 5.50 -0.92 -1.90
CA LEU A 78 4.13 -1.23 -1.52
C LEU A 78 3.20 -0.28 -2.24
N THR A 79 2.24 -0.80 -2.99
CA THR A 79 1.21 -0.01 -3.67
C THR A 79 -0.16 -0.33 -3.09
N LEU A 80 -0.92 0.71 -2.82
CA LEU A 80 -2.32 0.66 -2.40
C LEU A 80 -3.15 1.36 -3.46
N ARG A 81 -4.15 0.67 -4.00
CA ARG A 81 -5.01 1.13 -5.10
C ARG A 81 -6.47 1.04 -4.68
N THR A 82 -7.22 2.11 -4.91
CA THR A 82 -8.70 2.11 -4.90
C THR A 82 -9.22 2.33 -6.33
N ALA A 83 -10.54 2.46 -6.49
CA ALA A 83 -11.15 2.75 -7.78
C ALA A 83 -10.65 4.06 -8.43
N SER A 84 -10.26 5.06 -7.63
CA SER A 84 -9.88 6.39 -8.12
C SER A 84 -8.45 6.79 -7.79
N GLN A 85 -7.82 6.20 -6.77
CA GLN A 85 -6.53 6.66 -6.24
C GLN A 85 -5.50 5.53 -6.20
N VAL A 86 -4.23 5.92 -6.29
CA VAL A 86 -3.09 5.04 -6.09
C VAL A 86 -2.09 5.74 -5.18
N SER A 87 -1.63 5.06 -4.14
CA SER A 87 -0.53 5.48 -3.30
C SER A 87 0.56 4.42 -3.28
N SER A 88 1.81 4.87 -3.21
CA SER A 88 2.95 3.97 -3.08
C SER A 88 3.82 4.38 -1.90
N TYR A 89 4.44 3.39 -1.25
CA TYR A 89 5.35 3.56 -0.13
C TYR A 89 6.62 2.74 -0.36
N LEU A 90 7.78 3.37 -0.16
CA LEU A 90 9.07 2.71 -0.23
C LEU A 90 9.34 1.98 1.09
N LEU A 91 9.25 0.65 1.05
CA LEU A 91 9.51 -0.22 2.19
C LEU A 91 10.97 -0.70 2.16
N ASN A 92 11.70 -0.50 3.25
CA ASN A 92 13.00 -1.13 3.45
C ASN A 92 12.80 -2.45 4.21
N VAL A 93 13.43 -3.52 3.73
CA VAL A 93 13.43 -4.86 4.36
C VAL A 93 14.86 -5.22 4.74
N ARG A 94 15.06 -5.81 5.92
CA ARG A 94 16.35 -6.19 6.49
C ARG A 94 16.43 -7.65 6.91
#